data_AF-W6NHU8-F1
#
_entry.id   AF-W6NHU8-F1
#
_cell.length_a   1.000
_cell.length_b   1.000
_cell.length_c   1.000
_cell.angle_alpha   90.00
_cell.angle_beta   90.00
_cell.angle_gamma   90.00
#
_symmetry.space_group_name_H-M   'P 1'
#
loop_
_entity.id
_entity.type
_entity.pdbx_description
1 polymer ?
#
loop_
_entity_poly.entity_id
_entity_poly.type
_entity_poly.pdbx_seq_one_letter_code
_entity_poly.pdbx_strand_id
1 'polypeptide(L)'
;MYTIQLTVDGYTWVVERRYSEFDAMDMRRFPDRKKSFLPPKKLIRNLDAEFLEERRMELEKYCRALLELEVWYQKQKKVNSLPLLTAKFFDFHQYVSSTVLFYFGLLLQRVIWKLLQEAF
;
A
#
# COMPACT_ATOMS: atom_id res chain seq x y z
N MET A 1 14.46 5.20 -2.00
CA MET A 1 13.22 4.88 -1.25
C MET A 1 12.03 5.13 -2.17
N TYR A 2 10.84 4.61 -1.85
CA TYR A 2 9.62 4.86 -2.61
C TYR A 2 8.66 5.68 -1.76
N THR A 3 8.18 6.78 -2.32
CA THR A 3 7.25 7.71 -1.69
C THR A 3 5.85 7.34 -2.13
N ILE A 4 4.93 7.06 -1.23
CA ILE A 4 3.54 6.66 -1.50
C ILE A 4 2.61 7.74 -0.94
N GLN A 5 1.87 8.42 -1.81
CA GLN A 5 0.84 9.37 -1.36
C GLN A 5 -0.53 8.69 -1.35
N LEU A 6 -1.20 8.79 -0.21
CA LEU A 6 -2.53 8.25 0.04
C LEU A 6 -3.49 9.41 0.20
N THR A 7 -4.69 9.29 -0.36
CA THR A 7 -5.79 10.23 -0.08
C THR A 7 -7.03 9.45 0.33
N VAL A 8 -7.49 9.65 1.55
CA VAL A 8 -8.68 8.98 2.09
C VAL A 8 -9.58 10.04 2.71
N ASP A 9 -10.78 10.20 2.16
CA ASP A 9 -11.81 11.12 2.66
C ASP A 9 -11.31 12.55 2.94
N GLY A 10 -10.55 13.09 1.97
CA GLY A 10 -9.99 14.45 2.06
C GLY A 10 -8.70 14.57 2.87
N TYR A 11 -8.27 13.51 3.57
CA TYR A 11 -6.96 13.45 4.21
C TYR A 11 -5.92 12.92 3.24
N THR A 12 -4.85 13.69 3.01
CA THR A 12 -3.72 13.27 2.19
C THR A 12 -2.46 13.22 3.04
N TRP A 13 -1.73 12.11 2.95
CA TRP A 13 -0.42 11.96 3.59
C TRP A 13 0.51 11.16 2.70
N VAL A 14 1.79 11.18 3.06
CA VAL A 14 2.87 10.54 2.32
C VAL A 14 3.58 9.56 3.23
N VAL A 15 3.91 8.39 2.68
CA VAL A 15 4.60 7.31 3.38
C VAL A 15 5.80 6.89 2.56
N GLU A 16 6.97 6.81 3.19
CA GLU A 16 8.17 6.32 2.54
C GLU A 16 8.44 4.86 2.89
N ARG A 17 8.71 4.03 1.89
CA ARG A 17 9.05 2.61 2.08
C ARG A 17 10.20 2.20 1.17
N ARG A 18 11.12 1.38 1.68
CA ARG A 18 12.10 0.66 0.87
C ARG A 18 11.45 -0.57 0.28
N TYR A 19 11.95 -1.03 -0.87
CA TYR A 19 11.48 -2.28 -1.49
C TYR A 19 11.47 -3.47 -0.50
N SER A 20 12.49 -3.59 0.35
CA SER A 20 12.56 -4.66 1.36
C SER A 20 11.41 -4.63 2.38
N GLU A 21 10.79 -3.48 2.60
CA GLU A 21 9.62 -3.34 3.47
C GLU A 21 8.35 -3.81 2.78
N PHE A 22 8.23 -3.62 1.45
CA PHE A 22 7.16 -4.25 0.66
C PHE A 22 7.31 -5.77 0.67
N ASP A 23 8.52 -6.28 0.50
CA ASP A 23 8.83 -7.72 0.56
C ASP A 23 8.45 -8.33 1.92
N ALA A 24 8.82 -7.66 3.02
CA ALA A 24 8.45 -8.09 4.36
C ALA A 24 6.93 -8.02 4.62
N MET A 25 6.26 -6.96 4.14
CA MET A 25 4.81 -6.81 4.21
C MET A 25 4.11 -7.96 3.48
N ASP A 26 4.53 -8.20 2.24
CA ASP A 26 4.00 -9.21 1.36
C ASP A 26 4.16 -10.61 1.99
N MET A 27 5.36 -10.97 2.44
CA MET A 27 5.62 -12.26 3.10
C MET A 27 4.75 -12.47 4.34
N ARG A 28 4.60 -11.44 5.19
CA ARG A 28 3.81 -11.52 6.42
C ARG A 28 2.31 -11.60 6.15
N ARG A 29 1.83 -10.89 5.12
CA ARG A 29 0.40 -10.80 4.82
C ARG A 29 -0.13 -12.05 4.11
N PHE A 30 0.71 -12.73 3.34
CA PHE A 30 0.34 -13.90 2.55
C PHE A 30 1.38 -15.03 2.69
N PRO A 31 1.50 -15.63 3.89
CA PRO A 31 2.48 -16.69 4.14
C PRO A 31 2.26 -17.94 3.27
N ASP A 32 1.00 -18.24 2.92
CA ASP A 32 0.62 -19.49 2.24
C ASP A 32 0.49 -19.34 0.71
N ARG A 33 0.88 -18.20 0.13
CA ARG A 33 0.66 -17.97 -1.31
C ARG A 33 1.62 -18.79 -2.16
N LYS A 34 1.11 -19.28 -3.30
CA LYS A 34 1.94 -19.91 -4.34
C LYS A 34 2.62 -18.91 -5.28
N LYS A 35 2.05 -17.70 -5.42
CA LYS A 35 2.57 -16.63 -6.31
C LYS A 35 2.35 -15.27 -5.67
N SER A 36 3.38 -14.43 -5.68
CA SER A 36 3.30 -13.03 -5.21
C SER A 36 2.80 -12.09 -6.30
N PHE A 37 2.05 -11.07 -5.88
CA PHE A 37 1.72 -9.89 -6.70
C PHE A 37 2.77 -8.78 -6.57
N LEU A 38 3.74 -8.93 -5.67
CA LEU A 38 4.89 -8.05 -5.55
C LEU A 38 5.82 -8.29 -6.76
N PRO A 39 6.28 -7.23 -7.45
CA PRO A 39 7.26 -7.39 -8.52
C PRO A 39 8.50 -8.09 -7.99
N PRO A 40 9.10 -9.05 -8.70
CA PRO A 40 10.25 -9.80 -8.20
C PRO A 40 11.44 -8.88 -7.92
N LYS A 41 12.26 -9.26 -6.94
CA LYS A 41 13.57 -8.64 -6.73
C LYS A 41 14.43 -8.87 -7.97
N LYS A 42 14.41 -7.91 -8.91
CA LYS A 42 15.36 -7.94 -10.01
C LYS A 42 16.76 -7.65 -9.43
N LEU A 43 17.69 -8.60 -9.59
CA LEU A 43 19.09 -8.52 -9.14
C LEU A 43 19.92 -7.67 -10.12
N ILE A 44 19.39 -6.49 -10.48
CA ILE A 44 19.93 -5.66 -11.56
C ILE A 44 20.97 -4.71 -10.97
N ARG A 45 22.16 -4.72 -11.59
CA ARG A 45 23.33 -3.92 -11.21
C ARG A 45 23.25 -2.48 -11.73
N ASN A 46 22.30 -2.19 -12.61
CA ASN A 46 22.05 -0.90 -13.23
C ASN A 46 20.68 -0.34 -12.78
N LEU A 47 20.70 0.81 -12.11
CA LEU A 47 19.53 1.54 -11.65
C LEU A 47 19.14 2.58 -12.71
N ASP A 48 18.94 2.16 -13.95
CA ASP A 48 18.52 3.09 -15.00
C ASP A 48 17.10 3.64 -14.73
N ALA A 49 16.81 4.80 -15.29
CA ALA A 49 15.56 5.52 -15.04
C ALA A 49 14.33 4.73 -15.49
N GLU A 50 14.45 3.96 -16.57
CA GLU A 50 13.37 3.11 -17.10
C GLU A 50 13.01 2.01 -16.10
N PHE A 51 14.00 1.31 -15.55
CA PHE A 51 13.78 0.29 -14.52
C PHE A 51 13.18 0.87 -13.25
N LEU A 52 13.65 2.05 -12.81
CA LEU A 52 13.09 2.72 -11.64
C LEU A 52 11.62 3.06 -11.84
N GLU A 53 11.24 3.53 -13.03
CA GLU A 53 9.86 3.87 -13.37
C GLU A 53 8.99 2.62 -13.53
N GLU A 54 9.48 1.57 -14.19
CA GLU A 54 8.79 0.27 -14.28
C GLU A 54 8.49 -0.26 -12.88
N ARG A 55 9.50 -0.31 -12.02
CA ARG A 55 9.35 -0.76 -10.63
C ARG A 55 8.40 0.13 -9.84
N ARG A 56 8.43 1.46 -10.04
CA ARG A 56 7.48 2.38 -9.40
C ARG A 56 6.04 2.03 -9.78
N MET A 57 5.77 1.81 -11.07
CA MET A 57 4.46 1.42 -11.57
C MET A 57 4.01 0.06 -11.03
N GLU A 58 4.91 -0.91 -10.92
CA GLU A 58 4.59 -2.22 -10.35
C GLU A 58 4.27 -2.14 -8.85
N LEU A 59 5.03 -1.37 -8.08
CA LEU A 59 4.76 -1.14 -6.65
C LEU A 59 3.45 -0.36 -6.44
N GLU A 60 3.11 0.56 -7.34
CA GLU A 60 1.80 1.22 -7.34
C GLU A 60 0.65 0.21 -7.50
N LYS A 61 0.76 -0.67 -8.50
CA LYS A 61 -0.23 -1.75 -8.73
C LYS A 61 -0.34 -2.67 -7.51
N TYR A 62 0.79 -3.01 -6.89
CA TYR A 62 0.82 -3.80 -5.67
C TYR A 62 0.05 -3.12 -4.53
N CYS A 63 0.31 -1.84 -4.25
CA CYS A 63 -0.38 -1.09 -3.19
C CYS A 63 -1.89 -1.04 -3.40
N ARG A 64 -2.32 -0.78 -4.65
CA ARG A 64 -3.75 -0.75 -5.01
C ARG A 64 -4.41 -2.09 -4.78
N ALA A 65 -3.83 -3.16 -5.32
CA ALA A 65 -4.35 -4.52 -5.15
C ALA A 65 -4.41 -4.95 -3.68
N LEU A 66 -3.39 -4.61 -2.89
CA LEU A 66 -3.37 -4.88 -1.45
C LEU A 66 -4.52 -4.16 -0.73
N LEU A 67 -4.72 -2.87 -0.98
CA LEU A 67 -5.78 -2.10 -0.32
C LEU A 67 -7.18 -2.54 -0.77
N GLU A 68 -7.38 -2.78 -2.07
CA GLU A 68 -8.62 -3.35 -2.62
C GLU A 68 -8.97 -4.69 -1.96
N LEU A 69 -7.98 -5.56 -1.79
CA LEU A 69 -8.14 -6.83 -1.12
C LEU A 69 -8.53 -6.66 0.35
N GLU A 70 -7.96 -5.70 1.08
CA GLU A 70 -8.38 -5.43 2.46
C GLU A 70 -9.82 -4.92 2.54
N VAL A 71 -10.25 -4.08 1.60
CA VAL A 71 -11.66 -3.64 1.51
C VAL A 71 -12.57 -4.84 1.32
N TRP A 72 -12.19 -5.73 0.41
CA TRP A 72 -12.97 -6.93 0.13
C TRP A 72 -13.07 -7.81 1.38
N TYR A 73 -11.96 -8.06 2.08
CA TYR A 73 -11.97 -8.84 3.32
C TYR A 73 -12.83 -8.21 4.42
N GLN A 74 -12.79 -6.88 4.57
CA GLN A 74 -13.63 -6.14 5.51
C GLN A 74 -15.12 -6.40 5.26
N LYS A 75 -15.54 -6.28 4.00
CA LYS A 75 -16.93 -6.56 3.58
C LYS A 75 -17.35 -7.99 3.87
N GLN A 76 -16.51 -8.97 3.54
CA GLN A 76 -16.83 -10.39 3.77
C GLN A 76 -16.94 -10.73 5.25
N LYS A 77 -16.04 -10.19 6.08
CA LYS A 77 -16.00 -10.47 7.53
C LYS A 77 -16.91 -9.55 8.35
N LYS A 78 -17.60 -8.60 7.71
CA LYS A 78 -18.41 -7.56 8.37
C LYS A 78 -17.61 -6.79 9.43
N VAL A 79 -16.34 -6.54 9.16
CA VAL A 79 -15.47 -5.72 10.01
C VAL A 79 -15.17 -4.42 9.30
N ASN A 80 -15.13 -3.33 10.05
CA ASN A 80 -14.86 -1.99 9.51
C ASN A 80 -13.44 -1.56 9.88
N SER A 81 -12.43 -2.43 9.80
CA SER A 81 -11.07 -2.05 10.17
C SER A 81 -10.03 -2.76 9.31
N LEU A 82 -8.92 -2.08 9.07
CA LEU A 82 -7.76 -2.66 8.40
C LEU A 82 -6.99 -3.57 9.38
N PRO A 83 -6.38 -4.66 8.89
CA PRO A 83 -5.38 -5.39 9.67
C PRO A 83 -4.27 -4.43 10.14
N LEU A 84 -3.81 -4.59 11.39
CA LEU A 84 -2.77 -3.75 11.97
C LEU A 84 -1.50 -3.69 11.11
N LEU A 85 -1.15 -4.81 10.49
CA LEU A 85 -0.01 -4.92 9.60
C LEU A 85 -0.14 -3.94 8.42
N THR A 86 -1.29 -3.91 7.75
CA THR A 86 -1.56 -3.01 6.61
C THR A 86 -1.72 -1.56 7.06
N ALA A 87 -2.37 -1.32 8.22
CA ALA A 87 -2.49 0.02 8.80
C ALA A 87 -1.14 0.65 9.17
N LYS A 88 -0.17 -0.16 9.64
CA LYS A 88 1.20 0.28 9.89
C LYS A 88 1.98 0.48 8.59
N PHE A 89 1.81 -0.42 7.62
CA PHE A 89 2.52 -0.29 6.35
C PHE A 89 2.22 1.05 5.65
N PHE A 90 0.99 1.55 5.75
CA PHE A 90 0.55 2.81 5.16
C PHE A 90 0.38 3.96 6.17
N ASP A 91 0.89 3.82 7.40
CA ASP A 91 0.82 4.81 8.47
C ASP A 91 -0.59 5.39 8.76
N PHE A 92 -1.66 4.63 8.47
CA PHE A 92 -3.05 5.04 8.75
C PHE A 92 -3.26 5.45 10.21
N HIS A 93 -2.57 4.78 11.14
CA HIS A 93 -2.65 5.04 12.57
C HIS A 93 -2.14 6.43 12.99
N GLN A 94 -1.33 7.09 12.16
CA GLN A 94 -0.76 8.42 12.46
C GLN A 94 -1.66 9.55 11.97
N TYR A 95 -2.46 9.30 10.93
CA TYR A 95 -3.23 10.34 10.23
C TYR A 95 -4.74 10.14 10.29
N VAL A 96 -5.21 8.97 10.73
CA VAL A 96 -6.62 8.64 10.86
C VAL A 96 -6.92 8.27 12.32
N SER A 97 -7.71 9.11 13.00
CA SER A 97 -8.16 8.88 14.37
C SER A 97 -8.83 7.51 14.53
N SER A 98 -8.63 6.86 15.68
CA SER A 98 -9.28 5.60 16.07
C SER A 98 -10.79 5.62 15.83
N THR A 99 -11.44 6.78 15.95
CA THR A 99 -12.88 6.95 15.71
C THR A 99 -13.25 6.84 14.22
N VAL A 100 -12.41 7.34 13.32
CA VAL A 100 -12.61 7.21 11.87
C VAL A 100 -12.35 5.75 11.46
N LEU A 101 -11.42 5.05 12.15
CA LEU A 101 -11.19 3.59 12.06
C LEU A 101 -12.41 2.73 12.35
N PHE A 102 -13.45 3.22 13.03
CA PHE A 102 -14.69 2.48 13.27
C PHE A 102 -15.72 2.59 12.12
N TYR A 103 -15.59 3.57 11.23
CA TYR A 103 -16.53 3.83 10.12
C TYR A 103 -16.01 3.37 8.74
N PHE A 104 -14.89 2.64 8.67
CA PHE A 104 -14.23 2.28 7.39
C PHE A 104 -15.08 1.50 6.38
N GLY A 105 -16.25 0.99 6.77
CA GLY A 105 -17.21 0.37 5.86
C GLY A 105 -17.71 1.28 4.73
N LEU A 106 -17.62 2.61 4.88
CA LEU A 106 -18.03 3.62 3.88
C LEU A 106 -16.86 4.39 3.22
N LEU A 107 -15.64 4.31 3.75
CA LEU A 107 -14.53 5.23 3.43
C LEU A 107 -13.73 4.92 2.15
N LEU A 108 -13.88 3.72 1.56
CA LEU A 108 -13.11 3.31 0.37
C LEU A 108 -13.82 3.54 -0.97
N GLN A 109 -14.91 4.31 -1.00
CA GLN A 109 -15.54 4.73 -2.26
C GLN A 109 -14.86 5.95 -2.90
N ARG A 110 -13.91 6.63 -2.23
CA ARG A 110 -13.26 7.86 -2.73
C ARG A 110 -11.77 7.92 -2.42
N VAL A 111 -11.03 6.84 -2.68
CA VAL A 111 -9.56 6.92 -2.66
C VAL A 111 -9.10 7.46 -4.01
N ILE A 112 -8.62 8.72 -4.02
CA ILE A 112 -8.00 9.37 -5.18
C ILE A 112 -6.48 9.22 -5.03
N TRP A 113 -5.86 8.62 -6.03
CA TRP A 113 -4.47 8.19 -5.97
C TRP A 113 -3.58 9.12 -6.80
N LYS A 114 -2.43 9.53 -6.26
CA LYS A 114 -1.39 10.18 -7.04
C LYS A 114 -0.01 9.91 -6.41
N LEU A 115 0.74 8.95 -6.95
CA LEU A 115 2.14 8.77 -6.60
C LEU A 115 2.96 9.94 -7.18
N LEU A 116 3.54 10.77 -6.32
CA LEU A 116 4.47 11.83 -6.72
C LEU A 116 5.91 11.33 -6.60
N GLN A 117 6.70 11.47 -7.67
CA GLN A 117 8.14 11.44 -7.57
C GLN A 117 8.59 12.81 -7.05
N GLU A 118 9.43 12.84 -6.00
CA GLU A 118 10.37 13.94 -5.86
C GLU A 118 11.68 13.49 -6.49
N ALA A 119 12.11 14.25 -7.51
CA ALA A 119 13.39 14.09 -8.17
C ALA A 119 14.50 14.51 -7.21
N PHE A 120 15.53 13.68 -7.08
CA PHE A 120 16.87 14.10 -6.71
C PHE A 120 17.83 13.66 -7.81
#